data_AF-A0A7S3NTT8-F1
#
_entry.id   AF-A0A7S3NTT8-F1
#
_cell.length_a   1.000
_cell.length_b   1.000
_cell.length_c   1.000
_cell.angle_alpha   90.00
_cell.angle_beta   90.00
_cell.angle_gamma   90.00
#
_symmetry.space_group_name_H-M   'P 1'
#
loop_
_entity.id
_entity.type
_entity.pdbx_description
1 polymer ?
#
loop_
_entity_poly.entity_id
_entity_poly.type
_entity_poly.pdbx_seq_one_letter_code
_entity_poly.pdbx_strand_id
1 'polypeptide(L)'
;DLMIDKAEYSFEELYLEAKHRYLTTLKGIYWDYFQEGQCSSRACLLLIESADRGIDHSEDTLKDFQFIKGYFNSSWWMRFIMKFKKVWIIRHFVKNHLYNNISFIYDVTVNYVEGHEDCLEMIREIVHNEDILERLDKEIHKEHRHAVSLLHNDLEENFPEVIKAVQHKRGSFFLINKMREFVNRMIEHGQIDFKEAKFFLHELDKSSRNLELNRMKIEFEEADHDFMKHCDIARIFKQEDLEILC
;
A
#
# COMPACT_ATOMS: atom_id res chain seq x y z
N ASP A 1 -54.77 0.28 2.18
CA ASP A 1 -53.86 -0.81 2.58
C ASP A 1 -52.85 -1.13 1.49
N LEU A 2 -51.85 -0.26 1.36
CA LEU A 2 -50.63 -0.57 0.62
C LEU A 2 -49.73 -1.30 1.60
N MET A 3 -49.74 -2.63 1.53
CA MET A 3 -48.78 -3.47 2.23
C MET A 3 -47.40 -3.13 1.70
N ILE A 4 -46.66 -2.36 2.51
CA ILE A 4 -45.21 -2.28 2.40
C ILE A 4 -44.73 -3.67 2.80
N ASP A 5 -44.45 -4.48 1.78
CA ASP A 5 -43.74 -5.73 1.91
C ASP A 5 -42.35 -5.37 2.43
N LYS A 6 -42.18 -5.38 3.76
CA LYS A 6 -40.86 -5.36 4.38
C LYS A 6 -40.22 -6.68 4.01
N ALA A 7 -39.49 -6.70 2.90
CA ALA A 7 -38.62 -7.82 2.56
C ALA A 7 -37.67 -8.02 3.75
N GLU A 8 -37.87 -9.10 4.49
CA GLU A 8 -36.95 -9.57 5.50
C GLU A 8 -35.72 -10.09 4.75
N TYR A 9 -34.69 -9.24 4.64
CA TYR A 9 -33.44 -9.61 3.97
C TYR A 9 -32.86 -10.85 4.63
N SER A 10 -32.43 -11.81 3.82
CA SER A 10 -31.74 -12.98 4.32
C SER A 10 -30.39 -12.60 4.92
N PHE A 11 -29.89 -13.42 5.85
CA PHE A 11 -28.56 -13.23 6.44
C PHE A 11 -27.46 -13.09 5.38
N GLU A 12 -27.52 -13.89 4.30
CA GLU A 12 -26.55 -13.83 3.21
C GLU A 12 -26.63 -12.52 2.43
N GLU A 13 -27.82 -11.99 2.14
CA GLU A 13 -27.95 -10.69 1.46
C GLU A 13 -27.38 -9.55 2.30
N LEU A 14 -27.65 -9.56 3.61
CA LEU A 14 -27.10 -8.57 4.54
C LEU A 14 -25.58 -8.69 4.65
N TYR A 15 -25.04 -9.91 4.65
CA TYR A 15 -23.61 -10.16 4.67
C TYR A 15 -22.92 -9.66 3.38
N LEU A 16 -23.49 -9.97 2.22
CA LEU A 16 -22.96 -9.52 0.92
C LEU A 16 -22.98 -7.99 0.81
N GLU A 17 -24.04 -7.36 1.28
CA GLU A 17 -24.14 -5.89 1.34
C GLU A 17 -23.07 -5.29 2.28
N ALA A 18 -22.87 -5.87 3.47
CA ALA A 18 -21.83 -5.42 4.39
C ALA A 18 -20.42 -5.56 3.79
N LYS A 19 -20.14 -6.68 3.11
CA LYS A 19 -18.88 -6.90 2.40
C LYS A 19 -18.69 -5.92 1.24
N HIS A 20 -19.73 -5.65 0.46
CA HIS A 20 -19.69 -4.67 -0.63
C HIS A 20 -19.36 -3.26 -0.09
N ARG A 21 -20.01 -2.86 1.01
CA ARG A 21 -19.73 -1.59 1.68
C ARG A 21 -18.30 -1.53 2.19
N TYR A 22 -17.81 -2.58 2.85
CA TYR A 22 -16.43 -2.69 3.30
C TYR A 22 -15.45 -2.40 2.15
N LEU A 23 -15.56 -3.12 1.04
CA LEU A 23 -14.67 -2.96 -0.12
C LEU A 23 -14.80 -1.59 -0.79
N THR A 24 -16.01 -1.01 -0.81
CA THR A 24 -16.23 0.33 -1.35
C THR A 24 -15.59 1.40 -0.48
N THR A 25 -15.72 1.30 0.85
CA THR A 25 -15.06 2.19 1.81
C THR A 25 -13.55 2.08 1.69
N LEU A 26 -13.03 0.87 1.56
CA LEU A 26 -11.61 0.59 1.41
C LEU A 26 -11.00 1.31 0.18
N LYS A 27 -11.71 1.33 -0.96
CA LYS A 27 -11.30 2.12 -2.14
C LYS A 27 -11.17 3.62 -1.84
N GLY A 28 -12.09 4.15 -1.03
CA GLY A 28 -12.04 5.55 -0.58
C GLY A 28 -10.80 5.83 0.25
N ILE A 29 -10.52 4.97 1.24
CA ILE A 29 -9.34 5.06 2.11
C ILE A 29 -8.04 5.04 1.27
N TYR A 30 -7.92 4.11 0.32
CA TYR A 30 -6.74 4.04 -0.55
C TYR A 30 -6.56 5.28 -1.42
N TRP A 31 -7.65 5.90 -1.85
CA TRP A 31 -7.59 7.16 -2.58
C TRP A 31 -7.11 8.30 -1.69
N ASP A 32 -7.60 8.38 -0.46
CA ASP A 32 -7.20 9.40 0.51
C ASP A 32 -5.71 9.25 0.87
N TYR A 33 -5.22 8.03 1.09
CA TYR A 33 -3.79 7.76 1.29
C TYR A 33 -2.93 8.29 0.12
N PHE A 34 -3.40 8.16 -1.11
CA PHE A 34 -2.71 8.71 -2.27
C PHE A 34 -2.73 10.25 -2.27
N GLN A 35 -3.88 10.87 -1.99
CA GLN A 35 -3.99 12.34 -1.90
C GLN A 35 -3.09 12.92 -0.81
N GLU A 36 -2.96 12.21 0.31
CA GLU A 36 -2.09 12.57 1.42
C GLU A 36 -0.61 12.22 1.19
N GLY A 37 -0.26 11.63 0.05
CA GLY A 37 1.11 11.26 -0.30
C GLY A 37 1.68 10.10 0.52
N GLN A 38 0.81 9.32 1.15
CA GLN A 38 1.18 8.13 1.93
C GLN A 38 1.51 6.94 1.03
N CYS A 39 0.98 6.90 -0.19
CA CYS A 39 1.28 5.86 -1.16
C CYS A 39 1.53 6.41 -2.56
N SER A 40 2.24 5.65 -3.39
CA SER A 40 2.42 6.00 -4.80
C SER A 40 1.14 5.76 -5.61
N SER A 41 0.96 6.51 -6.70
CA SER A 41 -0.17 6.30 -7.62
C SER A 41 -0.28 4.86 -8.11
N ARG A 42 0.86 4.20 -8.38
CA ARG A 42 0.89 2.80 -8.79
C ARG A 42 0.40 1.85 -7.68
N ALA A 43 0.75 2.14 -6.42
CA ALA A 43 0.29 1.35 -5.28
C ALA A 43 -1.22 1.53 -5.08
N CYS A 44 -1.69 2.78 -5.06
CA CYS A 44 -3.11 3.12 -4.98
C CYS A 44 -3.95 2.40 -6.04
N LEU A 45 -3.53 2.43 -7.31
CA LEU A 45 -4.25 1.76 -8.40
C LEU A 45 -4.35 0.25 -8.19
N LEU A 46 -3.27 -0.41 -7.75
CA LEU A 46 -3.29 -1.85 -7.48
C LEU A 46 -4.22 -2.20 -6.31
N LEU A 47 -4.22 -1.38 -5.26
CA LEU A 47 -5.08 -1.55 -4.09
C LEU A 47 -6.57 -1.32 -4.42
N ILE A 48 -6.87 -0.32 -5.23
CA ILE A 48 -8.23 -0.09 -5.74
C ILE A 48 -8.66 -1.27 -6.64
N GLU A 49 -7.79 -1.73 -7.53
CA GLU A 49 -8.08 -2.88 -8.40
C GLU A 49 -8.32 -4.16 -7.58
N SER A 50 -7.59 -4.38 -6.48
CA SER A 50 -7.83 -5.54 -5.62
C SER A 50 -9.20 -5.49 -4.94
N ALA A 51 -9.63 -4.30 -4.50
CA ALA A 51 -10.96 -4.11 -3.93
C ALA A 51 -12.07 -4.27 -4.99
N ASP A 52 -11.88 -3.72 -6.19
CA ASP A 52 -12.80 -3.89 -7.33
C ASP A 52 -13.01 -5.37 -7.67
N ARG A 53 -11.94 -6.16 -7.71
CA ARG A 53 -12.05 -7.61 -7.94
C ARG A 53 -12.81 -8.32 -6.84
N GLY A 54 -12.66 -7.88 -5.59
CA GLY A 54 -13.43 -8.39 -4.46
C GLY A 54 -14.92 -8.06 -4.56
N ILE A 55 -15.26 -6.90 -5.13
CA ILE A 55 -16.63 -6.48 -5.41
C ILE A 55 -17.24 -7.32 -6.53
N ASP A 56 -16.48 -7.54 -7.62
CA ASP A 56 -16.92 -8.34 -8.76
C ASP A 56 -17.15 -9.82 -8.39
N HIS A 57 -16.44 -10.33 -7.36
CA HIS A 57 -16.56 -11.69 -6.84
C HIS A 57 -17.11 -11.68 -5.40
N SER A 58 -18.20 -10.95 -5.18
CA SER A 58 -18.79 -10.75 -3.85
C SER A 58 -19.24 -12.04 -3.16
N GLU A 59 -19.63 -13.08 -3.91
CA GLU A 59 -20.04 -14.40 -3.39
C GLU A 59 -18.86 -15.26 -2.89
N ASP A 60 -17.64 -14.98 -3.34
CA ASP A 60 -16.44 -15.69 -2.91
C ASP A 60 -15.94 -15.20 -1.54
N THR A 61 -15.10 -15.96 -0.85
CA THR A 61 -14.34 -15.41 0.30
C THR A 61 -13.41 -14.29 -0.16
N LEU A 62 -13.12 -13.30 0.71
CA LEU A 62 -12.09 -12.28 0.42
C LEU A 62 -10.73 -12.93 0.05
N LYS A 63 -10.15 -12.48 -1.08
CA LYS A 63 -8.88 -12.95 -1.68
C LYS A 63 -8.12 -11.79 -2.35
N ASP A 64 -8.40 -10.57 -1.92
CA ASP A 64 -7.81 -9.32 -2.39
C ASP A 64 -6.29 -9.30 -2.19
N PHE A 65 -5.79 -9.68 -1.02
CA PHE A 65 -4.34 -9.77 -0.82
C PHE A 65 -3.69 -10.87 -1.65
N GLN A 66 -4.35 -12.03 -1.79
CA GLN A 66 -3.84 -13.10 -2.66
C GLN A 66 -3.67 -12.62 -4.11
N PHE A 67 -4.59 -11.80 -4.61
CA PHE A 67 -4.47 -11.17 -5.93
C PHE A 67 -3.25 -10.24 -6.00
N ILE A 68 -3.08 -9.35 -5.00
CA ILE A 68 -1.92 -8.45 -4.90
C ILE A 68 -0.60 -9.25 -4.92
N LYS A 69 -0.51 -10.34 -4.15
CA LYS A 69 0.67 -11.22 -4.12
C LYS A 69 0.96 -11.85 -5.48
N GLY A 70 -0.08 -12.15 -6.26
CA GLY A 70 0.06 -12.60 -7.65
C GLY A 70 0.73 -11.56 -8.55
N TYR A 71 0.45 -10.28 -8.35
CA TYR A 71 1.05 -9.18 -9.11
C TYR A 71 2.56 -9.04 -8.85
N PHE A 72 3.02 -9.33 -7.63
CA PHE A 72 4.44 -9.27 -7.29
C PHE A 72 5.29 -10.33 -8.03
N ASN A 73 4.71 -11.49 -8.33
CA ASN A 73 5.42 -12.65 -8.88
C ASN A 73 5.60 -12.66 -10.41
N SER A 74 5.03 -11.70 -11.15
CA SER A 74 4.92 -11.78 -12.62
C SER A 74 6.18 -11.40 -13.43
N SER A 75 7.36 -11.30 -12.82
CA SER A 75 8.56 -10.78 -13.51
C SER A 75 9.37 -11.85 -14.27
N TRP A 76 8.81 -12.38 -15.36
CA TRP A 76 9.54 -13.25 -16.30
C TRP A 76 10.81 -12.59 -16.88
N TRP A 77 10.79 -11.28 -17.09
CA TRP A 77 11.89 -10.49 -17.64
C TRP A 77 13.08 -10.31 -16.67
N MET A 78 12.85 -10.41 -15.34
CA MET A 78 13.93 -10.42 -14.35
C MET A 78 14.87 -11.60 -14.57
N ARG A 79 14.32 -12.78 -14.91
CA ARG A 79 15.12 -13.97 -15.25
C ARG A 79 16.04 -13.74 -16.45
N PHE A 80 15.67 -12.85 -17.37
CA PHE A 80 16.46 -12.50 -18.54
C PHE A 80 17.60 -11.54 -18.21
N ILE A 81 17.33 -10.47 -17.44
CA ILE A 81 18.36 -9.48 -17.08
C ILE A 81 19.41 -10.07 -16.14
N MET A 82 19.01 -11.00 -15.27
CA MET A 82 19.91 -11.65 -14.31
C MET A 82 20.99 -12.52 -14.99
N LYS A 83 20.80 -12.96 -16.23
CA LYS A 83 21.85 -13.65 -17.01
C LYS A 83 23.01 -12.74 -17.40
N PHE A 84 22.83 -11.42 -17.40
CA PHE A 84 23.82 -10.44 -17.83
C PHE A 84 24.47 -9.67 -16.67
N LYS A 85 24.33 -10.16 -15.42
CA LYS A 85 24.78 -9.51 -14.17
C LYS A 85 26.28 -9.17 -14.05
N LYS A 86 27.14 -9.78 -14.87
CA LYS A 86 28.60 -9.56 -14.84
C LYS A 86 29.06 -8.24 -15.47
N VAL A 87 28.17 -7.50 -16.13
CA VAL A 87 28.51 -6.20 -16.72
C VAL A 87 28.26 -5.09 -15.67
N TRP A 88 29.28 -4.29 -15.37
CA TRP A 88 29.23 -3.24 -14.33
C TRP A 88 28.03 -2.27 -14.49
N ILE A 89 27.70 -1.88 -15.73
CA ILE A 89 26.55 -1.02 -16.04
C ILE A 89 25.22 -1.72 -15.73
N ILE A 90 25.14 -3.02 -16.01
CA ILE A 90 23.94 -3.84 -15.74
C ILE A 90 23.75 -4.02 -14.24
N ARG A 91 24.84 -4.12 -13.45
CA ARG A 91 24.79 -4.19 -11.99
C ARG A 91 24.07 -2.99 -11.36
N HIS A 92 24.40 -1.78 -11.80
CA HIS A 92 23.75 -0.56 -11.29
C HIS A 92 22.25 -0.52 -11.63
N PHE A 93 21.90 -0.91 -12.86
CA PHE A 93 20.49 -0.97 -13.29
C PHE A 93 19.68 -2.01 -12.50
N VAL A 94 20.25 -3.19 -12.27
CA VAL A 94 19.63 -4.27 -11.49
C VAL A 94 19.39 -3.84 -10.05
N LYS A 95 20.37 -3.22 -9.39
CA LYS A 95 20.24 -2.72 -8.01
C LYS A 95 19.13 -1.67 -7.87
N ASN A 96 19.09 -0.68 -8.78
CA ASN A 96 18.03 0.33 -8.77
C ASN A 96 16.65 -0.27 -9.06
N HIS A 97 16.58 -1.26 -9.95
CA HIS A 97 15.33 -1.92 -10.26
C HIS A 97 14.81 -2.78 -9.09
N LEU A 98 15.69 -3.53 -8.43
CA LEU A 98 15.36 -4.32 -7.25
C LEU A 98 14.86 -3.43 -6.10
N TYR A 99 15.56 -2.32 -5.84
CA TYR A 99 15.10 -1.29 -4.91
C TYR A 99 13.68 -0.81 -5.23
N ASN A 100 13.44 -0.39 -6.49
CA ASN A 100 12.12 0.09 -6.91
C ASN A 100 11.03 -0.97 -6.71
N ASN A 101 11.33 -2.25 -6.95
CA ASN A 101 10.37 -3.33 -6.76
C ASN A 101 10.08 -3.56 -5.28
N ILE A 102 11.11 -3.66 -4.44
CA ILE A 102 10.93 -3.86 -2.99
C ILE A 102 10.20 -2.67 -2.38
N SER A 103 10.58 -1.45 -2.75
CA SER A 103 9.87 -0.24 -2.32
C SER A 103 8.40 -0.25 -2.74
N PHE A 104 8.09 -0.72 -3.96
CA PHE A 104 6.72 -0.84 -4.43
C PHE A 104 5.93 -1.92 -3.67
N ILE A 105 6.53 -3.09 -3.43
CA ILE A 105 5.90 -4.18 -2.67
C ILE A 105 5.60 -3.70 -1.25
N TYR A 106 6.58 -3.04 -0.60
CA TYR A 106 6.40 -2.46 0.73
C TYR A 106 5.31 -1.39 0.73
N ASP A 107 5.36 -0.43 -0.20
CA ASP A 107 4.37 0.65 -0.34
C ASP A 107 2.94 0.09 -0.49
N VAL A 108 2.74 -0.94 -1.30
CA VAL A 108 1.43 -1.60 -1.42
C VAL A 108 1.04 -2.32 -0.12
N THR A 109 1.95 -3.09 0.46
CA THR A 109 1.65 -3.97 1.60
C THR A 109 1.34 -3.17 2.87
N VAL A 110 2.08 -2.11 3.15
CA VAL A 110 1.85 -1.28 4.33
C VAL A 110 0.52 -0.53 4.24
N ASN A 111 0.21 0.06 3.09
CA ASN A 111 -1.06 0.76 2.87
C ASN A 111 -2.24 -0.21 2.79
N TYR A 112 -2.03 -1.45 2.37
CA TYR A 112 -3.04 -2.51 2.49
C TYR A 112 -3.36 -2.77 3.96
N VAL A 113 -2.35 -3.05 4.79
CA VAL A 113 -2.52 -3.33 6.23
C VAL A 113 -3.24 -2.17 6.92
N GLU A 114 -2.70 -0.95 6.82
CA GLU A 114 -3.26 0.27 7.43
C GLU A 114 -4.69 0.51 6.94
N GLY A 115 -4.96 0.40 5.63
CA GLY A 115 -6.29 0.66 5.09
C GLY A 115 -7.34 -0.36 5.50
N HIS A 116 -6.96 -1.63 5.65
CA HIS A 116 -7.86 -2.67 6.15
C HIS A 116 -8.20 -2.47 7.63
N GLU A 117 -7.25 -2.02 8.45
CA GLU A 117 -7.46 -1.67 9.86
C GLU A 117 -8.42 -0.48 9.99
N ASP A 118 -8.13 0.63 9.29
CA ASP A 118 -8.97 1.83 9.27
C ASP A 118 -10.41 1.51 8.79
N CYS A 119 -10.53 0.72 7.73
CA CYS A 119 -11.84 0.35 7.19
C CYS A 119 -12.64 -0.53 8.15
N LEU A 120 -11.97 -1.42 8.89
CA LEU A 120 -12.61 -2.30 9.85
C LEU A 120 -13.16 -1.51 11.05
N GLU A 121 -12.41 -0.51 11.52
CA GLU A 121 -12.90 0.41 12.56
C GLU A 121 -14.16 1.15 12.10
N MET A 122 -14.15 1.72 10.89
CA MET A 122 -15.33 2.42 10.33
C MET A 122 -16.54 1.49 10.16
N ILE A 123 -16.34 0.27 9.69
CA ILE A 123 -17.43 -0.67 9.42
C ILE A 123 -18.07 -1.19 10.71
N ARG A 124 -17.30 -1.35 11.79
CA ARG A 124 -17.83 -1.69 13.11
C ARG A 124 -18.77 -0.62 13.67
N GLU A 125 -18.59 0.65 13.30
CA GLU A 125 -19.51 1.73 13.67
C GLU A 125 -20.81 1.72 12.86
N ILE A 126 -20.77 1.22 11.62
CA ILE A 126 -21.87 1.28 10.64
C ILE A 126 -22.77 0.04 10.70
N VAL A 127 -22.19 -1.15 10.88
CA VAL A 127 -22.92 -2.42 10.85
C VAL A 127 -23.20 -2.88 12.27
N HIS A 128 -24.47 -2.91 12.68
CA HIS A 128 -24.86 -3.28 14.06
C HIS A 128 -25.18 -4.77 14.25
N ASN A 129 -25.08 -5.57 13.18
CA ASN A 129 -25.30 -7.02 13.27
C ASN A 129 -23.99 -7.72 13.60
N GLU A 130 -23.85 -8.17 14.85
CA GLU A 130 -22.65 -8.82 15.38
C GLU A 130 -22.29 -10.11 14.62
N ASP A 131 -23.27 -10.91 14.21
CA ASP A 131 -23.01 -12.17 13.49
C ASP A 131 -22.40 -11.90 12.10
N ILE A 132 -22.88 -10.85 11.42
CA ILE A 132 -22.33 -10.41 10.13
C ILE A 132 -20.92 -9.84 10.31
N LEU A 133 -20.74 -9.00 11.32
CA LEU A 133 -19.43 -8.45 11.66
C LEU A 133 -18.42 -9.54 11.96
N GLU A 134 -18.78 -10.53 12.79
CA GLU A 134 -17.88 -11.64 13.14
C GLU A 134 -17.45 -12.46 11.91
N ARG A 135 -18.39 -12.75 11.00
CA ARG A 135 -18.06 -13.45 9.75
C ARG A 135 -17.14 -12.62 8.87
N LEU A 136 -17.46 -11.35 8.67
CA LEU A 136 -16.65 -10.44 7.84
C LEU A 136 -15.25 -10.24 8.42
N ASP A 137 -15.17 -10.03 9.73
CA ASP A 137 -13.93 -9.86 10.49
C ASP A 137 -13.00 -11.07 10.36
N LYS A 138 -13.54 -12.31 10.44
CA LYS A 138 -12.77 -13.54 10.24
C LYS A 138 -12.15 -13.63 8.85
N GLU A 139 -12.89 -13.23 7.82
CA GLU A 139 -12.39 -13.24 6.44
C GLU A 139 -11.30 -12.19 6.23
N ILE A 140 -11.54 -10.95 6.67
CA ILE A 140 -10.57 -9.85 6.59
C ILE A 140 -9.28 -10.23 7.34
N HIS A 141 -9.40 -10.71 8.58
CA HIS A 141 -8.24 -11.09 9.39
C HIS A 141 -7.39 -12.19 8.74
N LYS A 142 -8.00 -13.07 7.94
CA LYS A 142 -7.27 -14.12 7.25
C LYS A 142 -6.32 -13.54 6.21
N GLU A 143 -6.81 -12.66 5.34
CA GLU A 143 -5.98 -12.00 4.32
C GLU A 143 -5.01 -10.99 4.96
N HIS A 144 -5.47 -10.26 5.98
CA HIS A 144 -4.65 -9.33 6.76
C HIS A 144 -3.39 -10.00 7.34
N ARG A 145 -3.53 -11.20 7.93
CA ARG A 145 -2.38 -11.95 8.46
C ARG A 145 -1.34 -12.28 7.38
N HIS A 146 -1.78 -12.56 6.15
CA HIS A 146 -0.84 -12.81 5.05
C HIS A 146 -0.07 -11.54 4.69
N ALA A 147 -0.72 -10.38 4.70
CA ALA A 147 -0.09 -9.09 4.44
C ALA A 147 0.91 -8.70 5.54
N VAL A 148 0.51 -8.81 6.80
CA VAL A 148 1.36 -8.57 7.98
C VAL A 148 2.58 -9.49 7.99
N SER A 149 2.40 -10.77 7.65
CA SER A 149 3.52 -11.71 7.53
C SER A 149 4.50 -11.31 6.43
N LEU A 150 4.03 -10.82 5.28
CA LEU A 150 4.91 -10.32 4.21
C LEU A 150 5.65 -9.05 4.66
N LEU A 151 4.95 -8.17 5.37
CA LEU A 151 5.52 -6.91 5.84
C LEU A 151 6.68 -7.15 6.81
N HIS A 152 6.47 -7.92 7.87
CA HIS A 152 7.47 -8.09 8.92
C HIS A 152 8.54 -9.12 8.54
N ASN A 153 8.13 -10.34 8.17
CA ASN A 153 9.06 -11.46 8.02
C ASN A 153 9.83 -11.42 6.68
N ASP A 154 9.20 -10.91 5.62
CA ASP A 154 9.80 -10.92 4.28
C ASP A 154 10.45 -9.60 3.91
N LEU A 155 9.89 -8.46 4.36
CA LEU A 155 10.40 -7.13 4.04
C LEU A 155 11.25 -6.54 5.17
N GLU A 156 10.70 -6.35 6.37
CA GLU A 156 11.39 -5.62 7.45
C GLU A 156 12.65 -6.31 7.96
N GLU A 157 12.62 -7.64 8.09
CA GLU A 157 13.80 -8.41 8.49
C GLU A 157 14.91 -8.37 7.43
N ASN A 158 14.55 -8.25 6.15
CA ASN A 158 15.48 -8.51 5.06
C ASN A 158 15.92 -7.28 4.25
N PHE A 159 15.13 -6.21 4.27
CA PHE A 159 15.40 -4.97 3.54
C PHE A 159 15.16 -3.71 4.39
N PRO A 160 15.68 -3.64 5.62
CA PRO A 160 15.40 -2.56 6.55
C PRO A 160 15.80 -1.17 6.01
N GLU A 161 16.85 -1.08 5.19
CA GLU A 161 17.33 0.17 4.61
C GLU A 161 16.39 0.70 3.53
N VAL A 162 15.81 -0.22 2.73
CA VAL A 162 14.80 0.11 1.73
C VAL A 162 13.56 0.67 2.41
N ILE A 163 13.13 0.01 3.49
CA ILE A 163 11.94 0.39 4.24
C ILE A 163 12.13 1.72 4.93
N LYS A 164 13.25 1.91 5.64
CA LYS A 164 13.61 3.19 6.25
C LYS A 164 13.58 4.32 5.23
N ALA A 165 14.03 4.05 4.00
CA ALA A 165 13.98 5.05 2.94
C ALA A 165 12.57 5.37 2.46
N VAL A 166 11.71 4.37 2.30
CA VAL A 166 10.30 4.57 1.95
C VAL A 166 9.58 5.31 3.07
N GLN A 167 9.74 4.89 4.33
CA GLN A 167 9.13 5.54 5.50
C GLN A 167 9.56 7.00 5.64
N HIS A 168 10.85 7.30 5.47
CA HIS A 168 11.34 8.68 5.51
C HIS A 168 10.69 9.54 4.41
N LYS A 169 10.53 8.97 3.21
CA LYS A 169 9.83 9.62 2.11
C LYS A 169 8.36 9.88 2.48
N ARG A 170 7.62 8.84 2.92
CA ARG A 170 6.21 8.95 3.37
C ARG A 170 6.05 10.05 4.43
N GLY A 171 6.86 10.02 5.49
CA GLY A 171 6.82 11.02 6.56
C GLY A 171 7.11 12.45 6.08
N SER A 172 8.01 12.60 5.11
CA SER A 172 8.30 13.92 4.52
C SER A 172 7.13 14.44 3.67
N PHE A 173 6.48 13.58 2.87
CA PHE A 173 5.26 13.96 2.13
C PHE A 173 4.10 14.30 3.04
N PHE A 174 3.87 13.51 4.09
CA PHE A 174 2.85 13.76 5.09
C PHE A 174 3.04 15.14 5.73
N LEU A 175 4.26 15.48 6.16
CA LEU A 175 4.55 16.79 6.75
C LEU A 175 4.27 17.94 5.77
N ILE A 176 4.70 17.81 4.51
CA ILE A 176 4.44 18.82 3.47
C ILE A 176 2.94 19.02 3.26
N ASN A 177 2.16 17.95 3.25
CA ASN A 177 0.71 18.03 3.08
C ASN A 177 0.04 18.68 4.30
N LYS A 178 0.46 18.36 5.53
CA LYS A 178 -0.02 19.06 6.73
C LYS A 178 0.34 20.55 6.74
N MET A 179 1.51 20.92 6.24
CA MET A 179 1.88 22.32 6.03
C MET A 179 0.99 23.00 4.97
N ARG A 180 0.65 22.31 3.88
CA ARG A 180 -0.27 22.82 2.86
C ARG A 180 -1.65 23.09 3.44
N GLU A 181 -2.21 22.13 4.16
CA GLU A 181 -3.49 22.29 4.86
C GLU A 181 -3.45 23.47 5.85
N PHE A 182 -2.35 23.61 6.60
CA PHE A 182 -2.16 24.72 7.53
C PHE A 182 -2.18 26.07 6.81
N VAL A 183 -1.47 26.20 5.68
CA VAL A 183 -1.48 27.43 4.87
C VAL A 183 -2.89 27.72 4.35
N ASN A 184 -3.62 26.73 3.86
CA ASN A 184 -5.00 26.91 3.41
C ASN A 184 -5.91 27.42 4.53
N ARG A 185 -5.82 26.85 5.74
CA ARG A 185 -6.57 27.34 6.91
C ARG A 185 -6.22 28.79 7.27
N MET A 186 -4.94 29.18 7.16
CA MET A 186 -4.55 30.58 7.42
C MET A 186 -5.20 31.56 6.43
N ILE A 187 -5.36 31.17 5.16
CA ILE A 187 -6.08 31.97 4.15
C ILE A 187 -7.56 32.07 4.52
N GLU A 188 -8.19 30.93 4.84
CA GLU A 188 -9.61 30.85 5.20
C GLU A 188 -9.95 31.72 6.41
N HIS A 189 -9.02 31.80 7.38
CA HIS A 189 -9.17 32.64 8.57
C HIS A 189 -8.69 34.10 8.37
N GLY A 190 -8.24 34.47 7.17
CA GLY A 190 -7.75 35.82 6.87
C GLY A 190 -6.48 36.21 7.63
N GLN A 191 -5.70 35.23 8.08
CA GLN A 191 -4.44 35.45 8.83
C GLN A 191 -3.28 35.82 7.91
N ILE A 192 -3.33 35.40 6.65
CA ILE A 192 -2.36 35.74 5.60
C ILE A 192 -3.10 36.14 4.33
N ASP A 193 -2.45 36.94 3.48
CA ASP A 193 -3.02 37.30 2.19
C ASP A 193 -2.78 36.20 1.12
N PHE A 194 -3.49 36.30 -0.01
CA PHE A 194 -3.35 35.34 -1.11
C PHE A 194 -1.94 35.30 -1.72
N LYS A 195 -1.18 36.40 -1.65
CA LYS A 195 0.16 36.50 -2.23
C LYS A 195 1.18 35.79 -1.35
N GLU A 196 1.09 35.97 -0.04
CA GLU A 196 1.86 35.26 0.99
C GLU A 196 1.58 33.77 0.93
N ALA A 197 0.30 33.38 0.87
CA ALA A 197 -0.10 32.00 0.72
C ALA A 197 0.48 31.35 -0.54
N LYS A 198 0.39 32.04 -1.69
CA LYS A 198 0.95 31.55 -2.95
C LYS A 198 2.46 31.33 -2.85
N PHE A 199 3.18 32.19 -2.13
CA PHE A 199 4.61 32.02 -1.88
C PHE A 199 4.89 30.75 -1.05
N PHE A 200 4.18 30.55 0.07
CA PHE A 200 4.36 29.34 0.89
C PHE A 200 4.03 28.06 0.13
N LEU A 201 2.89 28.03 -0.59
CA LEU A 201 2.50 26.89 -1.40
C LEU A 201 3.53 26.58 -2.49
N HIS A 202 4.13 27.60 -3.10
CA HIS A 202 5.18 27.40 -4.10
C HIS A 202 6.46 26.75 -3.52
N GLU A 203 6.89 27.17 -2.32
CA GLU A 203 8.05 26.56 -1.66
C GLU A 203 7.77 25.12 -1.21
N LEU A 204 6.52 24.83 -0.79
CA LEU A 204 6.09 23.46 -0.49
C LEU A 204 6.08 22.59 -1.75
N ASP A 205 5.59 23.09 -2.88
CA ASP A 205 5.62 22.37 -4.17
C ASP A 205 7.06 22.06 -4.61
N LYS A 206 7.99 23.01 -4.41
CA LYS A 206 9.40 22.82 -4.72
C LYS A 206 10.03 21.75 -3.83
N SER A 207 9.70 21.76 -2.53
CA SER A 207 10.16 20.76 -1.56
C SER A 207 9.64 19.37 -1.90
N SER A 208 8.37 19.25 -2.27
CA SER A 208 7.75 18.01 -2.74
C SER A 208 8.48 17.44 -3.97
N ARG A 209 8.72 18.27 -5.00
CA ARG A 209 9.50 17.86 -6.19
C ARG A 209 10.93 17.42 -5.84
N ASN A 210 11.57 18.10 -4.90
CA ASN A 210 12.93 17.72 -4.47
C ASN A 210 12.96 16.34 -3.80
N LEU A 211 11.92 15.96 -3.06
CA LEU A 211 11.80 14.61 -2.47
C LEU A 211 11.58 13.52 -3.53
N GLU A 212 10.91 13.84 -4.63
CA GLU A 212 10.76 12.90 -5.75
C GLU A 212 12.08 12.68 -6.48
N LEU A 213 12.86 13.76 -6.67
CA LEU A 213 14.11 13.76 -7.42
C LEU A 213 15.31 13.22 -6.60
N ASN A 214 15.38 13.54 -5.31
CA ASN A 214 16.47 13.14 -4.43
C ASN A 214 16.13 11.86 -3.68
N ARG A 215 16.35 10.73 -4.33
CA ARG A 215 16.32 9.42 -3.66
C ARG A 215 17.48 9.35 -2.67
N MET A 216 17.21 8.88 -1.45
CA MET A 216 18.29 8.54 -0.52
C MET A 216 19.21 7.52 -1.19
N LYS A 217 20.53 7.77 -1.10
CA LYS A 217 21.52 6.78 -1.49
C LYS A 217 21.49 5.68 -0.44
N ILE A 218 21.15 4.47 -0.87
CA ILE A 218 21.04 3.31 0.01
C ILE A 218 22.21 2.39 -0.32
N GLU A 219 23.02 2.17 0.70
CA GLU A 219 23.98 1.07 0.75
C GLU A 219 23.22 -0.09 1.40
N PHE A 220 23.23 -1.25 0.76
CA PHE A 220 22.58 -2.42 1.29
C PHE A 220 23.63 -3.12 2.16
N GLU A 221 23.28 -3.50 3.37
CA GLU A 221 24.11 -4.42 4.16
C GLU A 221 24.10 -5.81 3.52
N GLU A 222 25.11 -6.63 3.83
CA GLU A 222 25.23 -7.97 3.23
C GLU A 222 23.99 -8.80 3.53
N ALA A 223 23.28 -9.26 2.48
CA ALA A 223 22.07 -10.06 2.64
C ALA A 223 22.36 -11.34 3.43
N ASP A 224 21.60 -11.60 4.49
CA ASP A 224 21.78 -12.77 5.34
C ASP A 224 21.58 -14.08 4.55
N HIS A 225 22.45 -15.06 4.82
CA HIS A 225 22.57 -16.32 4.10
C HIS A 225 21.33 -17.23 4.26
N ASP A 226 20.44 -16.92 5.22
CA ASP A 226 19.18 -17.64 5.49
C ASP A 226 17.94 -17.00 4.84
N PHE A 227 18.06 -15.79 4.23
CA PHE A 227 17.00 -15.09 3.47
C PHE A 227 16.27 -16.01 2.48
N MET A 228 17.06 -16.87 1.82
CA MET A 228 16.61 -17.75 0.73
C MET A 228 15.72 -18.92 1.16
N LYS A 229 15.72 -19.27 2.45
CA LYS A 229 14.91 -20.39 2.95
C LYS A 229 13.54 -19.97 3.48
N HIS A 230 13.40 -18.71 3.89
CA HIS A 230 12.26 -18.27 4.70
C HIS A 230 11.39 -17.20 4.05
N CYS A 231 11.90 -16.47 3.05
CA CYS A 231 11.20 -15.35 2.44
C CYS A 231 10.46 -15.76 1.15
N ASP A 232 9.14 -15.54 1.07
CA ASP A 232 8.38 -15.85 -0.16
C ASP A 232 8.77 -14.90 -1.31
N ILE A 233 9.24 -13.69 -0.99
CA ILE A 233 9.86 -12.76 -1.95
C ILE A 233 11.19 -13.32 -2.49
N ALA A 234 11.89 -14.18 -1.75
CA ALA A 234 13.06 -14.91 -2.27
C ALA A 234 12.70 -15.92 -3.38
N ARG A 235 11.43 -16.30 -3.56
CA ARG A 235 11.03 -17.05 -4.77
C ARG A 235 11.08 -16.19 -6.03
N ILE A 236 11.05 -14.87 -5.87
CA ILE A 236 11.22 -13.88 -6.94
C ILE A 236 12.71 -13.68 -7.27
N PHE A 237 13.62 -13.85 -6.29
CA PHE A 237 15.05 -13.52 -6.39
C PHE A 237 15.96 -14.67 -5.92
N LYS A 238 16.91 -15.15 -6.74
CA LYS A 238 17.87 -16.18 -6.29
C LYS A 238 18.89 -15.60 -5.30
N GLN A 239 19.58 -16.49 -4.58
CA GLN A 239 20.65 -16.15 -3.61
C GLN A 239 21.72 -15.25 -4.24
N GLU A 240 22.12 -15.60 -5.46
CA GLU A 240 23.13 -14.88 -6.24
C GLU A 240 22.63 -13.51 -6.78
N ASP A 241 21.33 -13.21 -6.67
CA ASP A 241 20.73 -11.95 -7.13
C ASP A 241 20.73 -10.90 -6.00
N LEU A 242 20.76 -11.35 -4.74
CA LEU A 242 20.88 -10.51 -3.54
C LEU A 242 22.34 -10.18 -3.22
N GLU A 243 23.28 -11.07 -3.55
CA GLU A 243 24.73 -10.79 -3.49
C GLU A 243 25.15 -9.58 -4.37
N ILE A 244 24.31 -9.15 -5.31
CA ILE A 244 24.53 -7.95 -6.13
C ILE A 244 24.27 -6.66 -5.33
N LEU A 245 23.44 -6.74 -4.28
CA LEU A 245 23.10 -5.64 -3.40
C LEU A 245 24.28 -5.26 -2.50
N CYS A 246 24.99 -6.28 -1.99
CA CYS A 246 26.30 -6.23 -1.34
C CYS A 246 27.38 -5.70 -2.31
#